data_AF-A0A3D9CNL3-F1
#
_entry.id   AF-A0A3D9CNL3-F1
#
_cell.length_a   1.000
_cell.length_b   1.000
_cell.length_c   1.000
_cell.angle_alpha   90.00
_cell.angle_beta   90.00
_cell.angle_gamma   90.00
#
_symmetry.space_group_name_H-M   'P 1'
#
loop_
_entity.id
_entity.type
_entity.pdbx_description
1 polymer ?
#
loop_
_entity_poly.entity_id
_entity_poly.type
_entity_poly.pdbx_seq_one_letter_code
_entity_poly.pdbx_strand_id
1 'polypeptide(L)'
;MMNLEQLKYPVGKFVKPESITKEIIDSAISEIENFPSLVKFEIQNLDEKDLQLKYRPEGWTITQVVHHCADSHINSYMRFKLALTENIPTIKPYEESLWAELPDNNLSPLVSLKLLEALHERWVYILKFSGKSCIG
;
A
#
# COMPACT_ATOMS: atom_id res chain seq x y z
N MET A 1 20.03 21.80 -10.91
CA MET A 1 19.53 20.53 -11.48
C MET A 1 18.57 19.90 -10.48
N MET A 2 17.34 19.59 -10.86
CA MET A 2 16.45 18.79 -10.02
C MET A 2 17.05 17.39 -9.85
N ASN A 3 17.15 16.91 -8.61
CA ASN A 3 17.60 15.56 -8.31
C ASN A 3 16.41 14.60 -8.38
N LEU A 4 16.30 13.86 -9.48
CA LEU A 4 15.20 12.92 -9.73
C LEU A 4 15.11 11.80 -8.68
N GLU A 5 16.23 11.38 -8.08
CA GLU A 5 16.22 10.38 -7.01
C GLU A 5 15.61 10.93 -5.72
N GLN A 6 15.91 12.19 -5.36
CA GLN A 6 15.28 12.84 -4.22
C GLN A 6 13.78 13.03 -4.43
N LEU A 7 13.35 13.32 -5.66
CA LEU A 7 11.93 13.35 -6.00
C LEU A 7 11.33 11.94 -5.87
N LYS A 8 11.99 10.89 -6.36
CA LYS A 8 11.46 9.51 -6.28
C LYS A 8 11.30 9.01 -4.84
N TYR A 9 12.18 9.42 -3.93
CA TYR A 9 12.17 9.04 -2.52
C TYR A 9 12.10 10.27 -1.60
N PRO A 10 10.98 11.00 -1.58
CA PRO A 10 10.88 12.30 -0.90
C PRO A 10 11.00 12.18 0.62
N VAL A 11 10.72 11.00 1.17
CA VAL A 11 10.86 10.65 2.60
C VAL A 11 11.98 9.65 2.86
N GLY A 12 12.88 9.45 1.87
CA GLY A 12 13.92 8.43 1.92
C GLY A 12 13.43 7.03 1.55
N LYS A 13 14.34 6.05 1.65
CA LYS A 13 14.06 4.63 1.41
C LYS A 13 13.77 3.93 2.73
N PHE A 14 13.04 2.82 2.67
CA PHE A 14 12.86 1.95 3.82
C PHE A 14 14.22 1.49 4.37
N VAL A 15 14.42 1.69 5.67
CA VAL A 15 15.59 1.20 6.41
C VAL A 15 15.12 0.06 7.30
N LYS A 16 15.60 -1.16 7.03
CA LYS A 16 15.27 -2.34 7.83
C LYS A 16 15.79 -2.15 9.27
N PRO A 17 14.95 -2.29 10.30
CA PRO A 17 15.40 -2.27 11.69
C PRO A 17 16.38 -3.42 11.98
N GLU A 18 17.38 -3.17 12.83
CA GLU A 18 18.36 -4.18 13.24
C GLU A 18 17.71 -5.34 14.02
N SER A 19 16.69 -5.03 14.82
CA SER A 19 15.87 -6.01 15.53
C SER A 19 14.39 -5.68 15.36
N ILE A 20 13.57 -6.73 15.31
CA ILE A 20 12.11 -6.61 15.22
C ILE A 20 11.53 -6.88 16.61
N THR A 21 11.12 -5.82 17.30
CA THR A 21 10.49 -5.91 18.62
C THR A 21 8.97 -5.91 18.50
N LYS A 22 8.27 -6.27 19.59
CA LYS A 22 6.81 -6.24 19.65
C LYS A 22 6.28 -4.83 19.43
N GLU A 23 6.95 -3.82 19.99
CA GLU A 23 6.57 -2.42 19.87
C GLU A 23 6.67 -1.95 18.42
N ILE A 24 7.72 -2.36 17.69
CA ILE A 24 7.87 -2.07 16.26
C ILE A 24 6.73 -2.74 15.45
N ILE A 25 6.42 -4.01 15.76
CA ILE A 25 5.31 -4.72 15.10
C ILE A 25 3.98 -4.03 15.37
N ASP A 26 3.67 -3.70 16.63
CA ASP A 26 2.43 -3.03 17.02
C ASP A 26 2.31 -1.65 16.34
N SER A 27 3.40 -0.90 16.25
CA SER A 27 3.44 0.38 15.52
C SER A 27 3.16 0.19 14.03
N ALA A 28 3.82 -0.78 13.38
CA ALA A 28 3.61 -1.07 11.96
C ALA A 28 2.17 -1.53 11.67
N ILE A 29 1.56 -2.32 12.56
CA ILE A 29 0.15 -2.72 12.45
C ILE A 29 -0.76 -1.48 12.56
N SER A 30 -0.47 -0.57 13.49
CA SER A 30 -1.21 0.69 13.63
C SER A 30 -1.08 1.59 12.39
N GLU A 31 0.10 1.65 11.78
CA GLU A 31 0.31 2.39 10.51
C GLU A 31 -0.54 1.79 9.37
N ILE A 32 -0.57 0.46 9.23
CA ILE A 32 -1.45 -0.22 8.27
C ILE A 32 -2.91 0.09 8.59
N GLU A 33 -3.34 -0.01 9.84
CA GLU A 33 -4.72 0.25 10.27
C GLU A 33 -5.18 1.68 9.93
N ASN A 34 -4.31 2.67 10.11
CA ASN A 34 -4.66 4.08 9.90
C ASN A 34 -4.48 4.56 8.44
N PHE A 35 -3.73 3.82 7.61
CA PHE A 35 -3.39 4.24 6.26
C PHE A 35 -4.60 4.66 5.39
N PRO A 36 -5.71 3.91 5.29
CA PRO A 36 -6.84 4.31 4.45
C PRO A 36 -7.46 5.64 4.87
N SER A 37 -7.56 5.89 6.18
CA SER A 37 -8.06 7.16 6.73
C SER A 37 -7.17 8.35 6.37
N LEU A 38 -5.85 8.16 6.39
CA LEU A 38 -4.89 9.18 5.96
C LEU A 38 -5.02 9.47 4.47
N VAL A 39 -5.07 8.43 3.62
CA VAL A 39 -5.28 8.61 2.17
C VAL A 39 -6.58 9.36 1.89
N LYS A 40 -7.68 8.98 2.56
CA LYS A 40 -8.96 9.68 2.46
C LYS A 40 -8.83 11.15 2.80
N PHE A 41 -8.15 11.47 3.89
CA PHE A 41 -7.97 12.84 4.34
C PHE A 41 -7.25 13.71 3.30
N GLU A 42 -6.23 13.15 2.63
CA GLU A 42 -5.46 13.85 1.60
C GLU A 42 -6.26 14.10 0.32
N ILE A 43 -7.15 13.16 -0.09
CA ILE A 43 -7.84 13.26 -1.38
C ILE A 43 -9.26 13.83 -1.30
N GLN A 44 -9.87 13.92 -0.11
CA GLN A 44 -11.30 14.27 0.04
C GLN A 44 -11.70 15.66 -0.51
N ASN A 45 -10.74 16.59 -0.60
CA ASN A 45 -10.99 17.97 -1.04
C ASN A 45 -10.39 18.27 -2.43
N LEU A 46 -9.81 17.28 -3.10
CA LEU A 46 -9.22 17.45 -4.42
C LEU A 46 -10.30 17.37 -5.50
N ASP A 47 -10.23 18.26 -6.48
CA ASP A 47 -11.09 18.17 -7.66
C ASP A 47 -10.50 17.22 -8.73
N GLU A 48 -11.24 17.00 -9.82
CA GLU A 48 -10.79 16.12 -10.90
C GLU A 48 -9.45 16.57 -11.52
N LYS A 49 -9.14 17.87 -11.56
CA LYS A 49 -7.89 18.37 -12.12
C LYS A 49 -6.73 18.14 -11.18
N ASP A 50 -6.93 18.39 -9.88
CA ASP A 50 -5.93 18.13 -8.84
C ASP A 50 -5.56 16.66 -8.79
N LEU A 51 -6.55 15.77 -8.93
CA LEU A 51 -6.35 14.31 -8.98
C LEU A 51 -5.50 13.82 -10.17
N GLN A 52 -5.32 14.65 -11.20
CA GLN A 52 -4.45 14.38 -12.35
C GLN A 52 -3.04 14.96 -12.19
N LEU A 53 -2.76 15.70 -11.11
CA LEU A 53 -1.43 16.24 -10.87
C LEU A 53 -0.41 15.12 -10.62
N LYS A 54 0.81 15.37 -11.12
CA LYS A 54 1.97 14.50 -10.96
C LYS A 54 3.00 15.21 -10.09
N TYR A 55 3.47 14.55 -9.05
CA TYR A 55 4.44 15.15 -8.14
C TYR A 55 5.88 15.18 -8.72
N ARG A 56 6.17 14.37 -9.75
CA ARG A 56 7.45 14.35 -10.48
C ARG A 56 7.25 14.16 -11.99
N PRO A 57 8.21 14.61 -12.83
CA PRO A 57 8.20 14.31 -14.27
C PRO A 57 8.15 12.81 -14.53
N GLU A 58 7.36 12.39 -15.53
CA GLU A 58 7.10 10.98 -15.86
C GLU A 58 6.56 10.14 -14.68
N GLY A 59 6.03 10.80 -13.64
CA GLY A 59 5.40 10.15 -12.50
C GLY A 59 3.95 9.79 -12.77
N TRP A 60 3.38 9.05 -11.82
CA TRP A 60 1.95 8.77 -11.76
C TRP A 60 1.17 9.98 -11.27
N THR A 61 -0.08 10.06 -11.72
CA THR A 61 -1.07 10.99 -11.16
C THR A 61 -1.42 10.58 -9.73
N ILE A 62 -2.02 11.48 -8.96
CA ILE A 62 -2.55 11.15 -7.62
C ILE A 62 -3.54 9.96 -7.72
N THR A 63 -4.41 9.96 -8.74
CA THR A 63 -5.35 8.86 -8.99
C THR A 63 -4.64 7.52 -9.17
N GLN A 64 -3.64 7.45 -10.04
CA GLN A 64 -2.84 6.24 -10.27
C GLN A 64 -2.09 5.79 -9.00
N VAL A 65 -1.57 6.72 -8.20
CA VAL A 65 -0.91 6.39 -6.92
C VAL A 65 -1.90 5.74 -5.95
N VAL A 66 -3.11 6.27 -5.80
CA VAL A 66 -4.14 5.69 -4.91
C VAL A 66 -4.59 4.31 -5.39
N HIS A 67 -4.77 4.12 -6.71
CA HIS A 67 -5.07 2.81 -7.28
C HIS A 67 -3.94 1.81 -7.03
N HIS A 68 -2.70 2.22 -7.29
CA HIS A 68 -1.53 1.39 -7.03
C HIS A 68 -1.40 1.00 -5.56
N CYS A 69 -1.71 1.88 -4.61
CA CYS A 69 -1.72 1.52 -3.19
C CYS A 69 -2.66 0.35 -2.92
N ALA A 70 -3.87 0.34 -3.51
CA ALA A 70 -4.78 -0.79 -3.38
C ALA A 70 -4.19 -2.07 -4.00
N ASP A 71 -3.68 -2.03 -5.22
CA ASP A 71 -3.10 -3.19 -5.91
C ASP A 71 -1.91 -3.78 -5.17
N SER A 72 -1.00 -2.92 -4.73
CA SER A 72 0.20 -3.30 -3.98
C SER A 72 -0.16 -3.94 -2.66
N HIS A 73 -1.15 -3.38 -1.95
CA HIS A 73 -1.58 -3.91 -0.65
C HIS A 73 -2.36 -5.22 -0.80
N ILE A 74 -3.14 -5.41 -1.87
CA ILE A 74 -3.76 -6.70 -2.19
C ILE A 74 -2.70 -7.78 -2.41
N ASN A 75 -1.68 -7.47 -3.22
CA ASN A 75 -0.55 -8.37 -3.44
C ASN A 75 0.15 -8.71 -2.12
N SER A 76 0.39 -7.72 -1.27
CA SER A 76 1.00 -7.94 0.05
C SER A 76 0.14 -8.82 0.95
N TYR A 77 -1.14 -8.51 1.11
CA TYR A 77 -2.09 -9.32 1.88
C TYR A 77 -2.12 -10.79 1.43
N MET A 78 -2.13 -11.04 0.12
CA MET A 78 -2.05 -12.39 -0.43
C MET A 78 -0.74 -13.08 -0.07
N ARG A 79 0.40 -12.38 -0.17
CA ARG A 79 1.72 -12.92 0.24
C ARG A 79 1.76 -13.28 1.73
N PHE A 80 1.14 -12.47 2.59
CA PHE A 80 1.00 -12.79 4.02
C PHE A 80 0.23 -14.10 4.23
N LYS A 81 -0.88 -14.31 3.51
CA LYS A 81 -1.62 -15.57 3.61
C LYS A 81 -0.82 -16.77 3.14
N LEU A 82 -0.09 -16.66 2.03
CA LEU A 82 0.80 -17.72 1.56
C LEU A 82 1.87 -18.03 2.61
N ALA A 83 2.53 -17.00 3.16
CA ALA A 83 3.57 -17.17 4.17
C ALA A 83 3.06 -17.85 5.47
N LEU A 84 1.79 -17.63 5.81
CA LEU A 84 1.16 -18.25 6.99
C LEU A 84 0.65 -19.66 6.72
N THR A 85 0.57 -20.12 5.47
CA THR A 85 -0.09 -21.40 5.12
C THR A 85 0.78 -22.35 4.31
N GLU A 86 1.92 -21.90 3.81
CA GLU A 86 2.85 -22.67 2.99
C GLU A 86 4.26 -22.66 3.57
N ASN A 87 5.00 -23.74 3.34
CA ASN A 87 6.41 -23.80 3.67
C ASN A 87 7.24 -23.13 2.56
N ILE A 88 7.74 -21.92 2.82
CA ILE A 88 8.59 -21.13 1.90
C ILE A 88 7.88 -20.87 0.53
N PRO A 89 6.81 -20.07 0.51
CA PRO A 89 6.06 -19.80 -0.73
C PRO A 89 6.89 -19.02 -1.75
N THR A 90 6.69 -19.34 -3.03
CA THR A 90 7.19 -18.50 -4.13
C THR A 90 6.21 -17.36 -4.38
N ILE A 91 6.64 -16.12 -4.17
CA ILE A 91 5.78 -14.94 -4.41
C ILE A 91 5.79 -14.56 -5.90
N LYS A 92 4.62 -14.24 -6.44
CA LYS A 92 4.49 -13.76 -7.82
C LYS A 92 4.79 -12.25 -7.89
N PRO A 93 5.76 -11.82 -8.73
CA PRO A 93 5.94 -10.41 -9.06
C PRO A 93 4.83 -9.95 -10.02
N TYR A 94 4.66 -8.64 -10.12
CA TYR A 94 3.73 -8.03 -11.08
C TYR A 94 4.35 -6.75 -11.64
N GLU A 95 3.99 -6.42 -12.88
CA GLU A 95 4.48 -5.24 -13.59
C GLU A 95 3.65 -4.02 -13.19
N GLU A 96 3.96 -3.42 -12.04
CA GLU A 96 3.21 -2.31 -11.44
C GLU A 96 2.97 -1.13 -12.40
N SER A 97 3.95 -0.79 -13.24
CA SER A 97 3.81 0.24 -14.28
C SER A 97 2.78 -0.14 -15.33
N LEU A 98 2.68 -1.42 -15.71
CA LEU A 98 1.66 -1.84 -16.69
C LEU A 98 0.27 -1.89 -16.07
N TRP A 99 0.17 -2.17 -14.78
CA TRP A 99 -1.11 -2.16 -14.05
C TRP A 99 -1.67 -0.74 -13.95
N ALA A 100 -0.82 0.26 -13.71
CA ALA A 100 -1.22 1.68 -13.65
C ALA A 100 -1.76 2.23 -14.99
N GLU A 101 -1.54 1.52 -16.11
CA GLU A 101 -2.04 1.88 -17.44
C GLU A 101 -3.32 1.12 -17.83
N LEU A 102 -3.83 0.24 -16.95
CA LEU A 102 -5.07 -0.48 -17.22
C LEU A 102 -6.30 0.44 -17.09
N PRO A 103 -7.40 0.17 -17.84
CA PRO A 103 -8.53 1.09 -17.94
C PRO A 103 -9.25 1.42 -16.63
N ASP A 104 -9.16 0.56 -15.62
CA ASP A 104 -9.74 0.79 -14.29
C ASP A 104 -9.06 1.93 -13.52
N ASN A 105 -7.86 2.36 -13.91
CA ASN A 105 -7.23 3.58 -13.40
C ASN A 105 -7.95 4.88 -13.82
N ASN A 106 -8.97 4.79 -14.69
CA ASN A 106 -9.87 5.91 -14.99
C ASN A 106 -11.05 6.02 -14.00
N LEU A 107 -11.20 5.06 -13.09
CA LEU A 107 -12.24 5.13 -12.06
C LEU A 107 -11.88 6.21 -11.03
N SER A 108 -12.88 6.62 -10.25
CA SER A 108 -12.61 7.49 -9.10
C SER A 108 -11.67 6.79 -8.11
N PRO A 109 -10.67 7.49 -7.53
CA PRO A 109 -9.80 6.93 -6.49
C PRO A 109 -10.58 6.49 -5.24
N LEU A 110 -11.81 6.98 -5.05
CA LEU A 110 -12.72 6.54 -3.99
C LEU A 110 -13.08 5.05 -4.09
N VAL A 111 -13.01 4.45 -5.29
CA VAL A 111 -13.21 3.01 -5.48
C VAL A 111 -12.08 2.23 -4.81
N SER A 112 -10.83 2.61 -5.06
CA SER A 112 -9.66 2.00 -4.42
C SER A 112 -9.58 2.30 -2.93
N LEU A 113 -10.03 3.48 -2.48
CA LEU A 113 -10.12 3.77 -1.05
C LEU A 113 -11.05 2.80 -0.32
N LYS A 114 -12.25 2.53 -0.85
CA LYS A 114 -13.17 1.52 -0.26
C LYS A 114 -12.55 0.13 -0.22
N LEU A 115 -11.79 -0.21 -1.26
CA LEU A 115 -11.07 -1.49 -1.33
C LEU A 115 -9.96 -1.56 -0.28
N LEU A 116 -9.19 -0.49 -0.09
CA LEU A 116 -8.17 -0.36 0.95
C LEU A 116 -8.76 -0.47 2.36
N GLU A 117 -9.88 0.21 2.64
CA GLU A 117 -10.57 0.16 3.93
C GLU A 117 -10.93 -1.30 4.29
N ALA A 118 -11.64 -2.00 3.40
CA ALA A 118 -12.03 -3.39 3.64
C ALA A 118 -10.83 -4.36 3.70
N LEU A 119 -9.81 -4.13 2.87
CA LEU A 119 -8.59 -4.94 2.85
C LEU A 119 -7.82 -4.80 4.16
N HIS A 120 -7.61 -3.57 4.62
CA HIS A 120 -6.80 -3.28 5.80
C HIS A 120 -7.48 -3.78 7.07
N GLU A 121 -8.82 -3.70 7.16
CA GLU A 121 -9.57 -4.33 8.25
C GLU A 121 -9.25 -5.83 8.37
N ARG A 122 -9.32 -6.56 7.25
CA ARG A 122 -9.00 -8.00 7.22
C ARG A 122 -7.53 -8.29 7.49
N TRP A 123 -6.64 -7.46 6.96
CA TRP A 123 -5.20 -7.66 7.09
C TRP A 123 -4.73 -7.42 8.52
N VAL A 124 -5.14 -6.31 9.13
CA VAL A 124 -4.86 -5.97 10.54
C VAL A 124 -5.39 -7.06 11.46
N TYR A 125 -6.58 -7.60 11.19
CA TYR A 125 -7.10 -8.73 11.96
C TYR A 125 -6.14 -9.93 11.92
N ILE A 126 -5.68 -10.35 10.74
CA ILE A 126 -4.71 -11.45 10.66
C ILE A 126 -3.42 -11.10 11.42
N LEU A 127 -2.86 -9.90 11.25
CA LEU A 127 -1.61 -9.50 11.89
C LEU A 127 -1.70 -9.48 13.42
N LYS A 128 -2.81 -8.99 13.99
CA LYS A 128 -3.03 -8.98 15.45
C LYS A 128 -3.19 -10.39 16.05
N PHE A 129 -3.66 -11.37 15.26
CA PHE A 129 -3.94 -12.73 15.74
C PHE A 129 -2.89 -13.78 15.35
N SER A 130 -2.01 -13.51 14.38
CA SER A 130 -0.98 -14.47 13.91
C SER A 130 0.16 -14.73 14.91
N GLY A 131 0.26 -13.96 15.98
CA GLY A 131 1.24 -14.17 17.07
C GLY A 131 0.77 -15.12 18.18
N LYS A 132 -0.49 -15.55 18.17
CA LYS A 132 -1.00 -16.63 19.02
C LYS A 132 -0.98 -17.88 18.18
N SER A 133 -0.41 -18.98 18.68
CA SER A 133 -0.37 -20.29 18.03
C SER A 133 -1.78 -20.72 17.59
N CYS A 134 -2.16 -20.30 16.39
CA CYS A 134 -3.39 -20.64 15.70
C CYS A 134 -3.05 -21.25 14.35
N ILE A 135 -2.09 -22.17 14.37
CA ILE A 135 -1.86 -23.14 13.31
C ILE A 135 -1.46 -24.40 14.08
N GLY A 136 -2.33 -25.42 14.02
CA GLY A 136 -2.20 -26.65 14.79
C GLY A 136 -1.05 -27.54 14.36
#